data_AF-A0A9P0NSH2-F1
#
_entry.id   AF-A0A9P0NSH2-F1
#
_cell.length_a   1.000
_cell.length_b   1.000
_cell.length_c   1.000
_cell.angle_alpha   90.00
_cell.angle_beta   90.00
_cell.angle_gamma   90.00
#
_symmetry.space_group_name_H-M   'P 1'
#
loop_
_entity.id
_entity.type
_entity.pdbx_description
1 polymer ?
#
loop_
_entity_poly.entity_id
_entity_poly.type
_entity_poly.pdbx_seq_one_letter_code
_entity_poly.pdbx_strand_id
1 'polypeptide(L)'
;MKRHGFKGMPASHGVTKTHRRGGNIGGGGEKGRVWPGTKMPGHMGNRYRIAFGCKILRMNTKHNVLWVTGQAIPGETNSIVYVYDTRLPLRKPQKPLPFPTFIGTADDLPEDIYDESVHSFGEPSIMFNES
;
A
#
# COMPACT_ATOMS: atom_id res chain seq x y z
N MET A 1 3.54 20.20 9.39
CA MET A 1 4.69 19.38 8.94
C MET A 1 4.28 17.92 8.76
N LYS A 2 4.18 17.09 9.82
CA LYS A 2 3.89 15.63 9.69
C LYS A 2 2.65 15.27 8.84
N ARG A 3 1.51 15.95 9.04
CA ARG A 3 0.25 15.64 8.33
C ARG A 3 0.28 15.90 6.82
N HIS A 4 0.91 16.99 6.39
CA HIS A 4 0.80 17.53 5.03
C HIS A 4 2.15 17.73 4.32
N GLY A 5 3.26 17.35 4.95
CA GLY A 5 4.60 17.53 4.39
C GLY A 5 5.10 18.97 4.30
N PHE A 6 4.48 19.93 5.03
CA PHE A 6 4.95 21.34 5.00
C PHE A 6 6.41 21.45 5.47
N LYS A 7 7.22 22.25 4.75
CA LYS A 7 8.65 22.49 5.00
C LYS A 7 8.94 23.22 6.33
N GLY A 8 7.99 24.02 6.82
CA GLY A 8 8.19 24.83 8.03
C GLY A 8 9.04 26.08 7.76
N MET A 9 9.50 26.74 8.82
CA MET A 9 10.40 27.90 8.78
C MET A 9 11.81 27.51 9.23
N PRO A 10 12.87 28.25 8.84
CA PRO A 10 14.24 27.93 9.22
C PRO A 10 14.44 27.96 10.75
N ALA A 11 15.50 27.30 11.21
CA ALA A 11 15.85 27.22 12.63
C ALA A 11 16.60 28.46 13.14
N SER A 12 17.37 29.12 12.28
CA SER A 12 18.20 30.30 12.58
C SER A 12 17.74 31.57 11.83
N HIS A 13 18.53 32.64 11.90
CA HIS A 13 18.29 33.94 11.25
C HIS A 13 16.98 34.64 11.67
N GLY A 14 16.75 34.79 12.97
CA GLY A 14 15.69 35.66 13.53
C GLY A 14 14.29 35.05 13.58
N VAL A 15 14.12 33.79 13.18
CA VAL A 15 12.83 33.08 13.31
C VAL A 15 12.50 32.85 14.78
N THR A 16 11.43 33.48 15.28
CA THR A 16 11.02 33.38 16.69
C THR A 16 9.66 32.68 16.82
N LYS A 17 9.61 31.52 17.47
CA LYS A 17 8.37 30.77 17.82
C LYS A 17 7.48 30.35 16.61
N THR A 18 8.03 30.30 15.39
CA THR A 18 7.26 29.97 14.16
C THR A 18 7.75 28.75 13.38
N HIS A 19 8.79 28.04 13.84
CA HIS A 19 9.45 26.94 13.10
C HIS A 19 8.50 25.87 12.50
N ARG A 20 7.38 25.56 13.17
CA ARG A 20 6.43 24.51 12.76
C ARG A 20 5.05 25.01 12.34
N ARG A 21 4.85 26.33 12.21
CA ARG A 21 3.55 26.92 11.86
C ARG A 21 3.16 26.62 10.40
N GLY A 22 1.87 26.74 10.10
CA GLY A 22 1.33 26.51 8.75
C GLY A 22 1.71 27.58 7.73
N GLY A 23 2.14 28.76 8.18
CA GLY A 23 2.37 29.91 7.31
C GLY A 23 1.05 30.59 6.93
N ASN A 24 1.03 31.23 5.76
CA ASN A 24 -0.17 31.86 5.23
C ASN A 24 -1.22 30.80 4.83
N ILE A 25 -2.49 31.07 5.16
CA ILE A 25 -3.65 30.20 4.89
C ILE A 25 -4.66 30.82 3.89
N GLY A 26 -4.46 32.08 3.50
CA GLY A 26 -5.40 32.86 2.70
C GLY A 26 -4.84 33.32 1.35
N GLY A 27 -5.74 33.69 0.44
CA GLY A 27 -5.43 34.15 -0.93
C GLY A 27 -5.35 35.67 -1.13
N GLY A 28 -5.49 36.48 -0.07
CA GLY A 28 -5.50 37.94 -0.14
C GLY A 28 -6.88 38.58 -0.27
N GLY A 29 -7.05 39.69 0.46
CA GLY A 29 -8.05 40.76 0.38
C GLY A 29 -9.49 40.38 0.02
N GLU A 30 -9.76 40.21 -1.28
CA GLU A 30 -11.08 40.34 -1.87
C GLU A 30 -12.09 39.29 -1.40
N LYS A 31 -11.62 38.12 -0.93
CA LYS A 31 -12.51 36.99 -0.58
C LYS A 31 -12.70 36.75 0.92
N GLY A 32 -12.05 37.48 1.83
CA GLY A 32 -12.33 37.51 3.28
C GLY A 32 -12.44 36.16 4.05
N ARG A 33 -12.15 35.03 3.40
CA ARG A 33 -12.42 33.68 3.91
C ARG A 33 -11.31 32.72 3.51
N VAL A 34 -11.26 31.59 4.23
CA VAL A 34 -10.39 30.47 3.87
C VAL A 34 -11.12 29.53 2.90
N TRP A 35 -10.41 29.05 1.89
CA TRP A 35 -10.96 28.09 0.92
C TRP A 35 -11.30 26.75 1.59
N PRO A 36 -12.48 26.15 1.30
CA PRO A 36 -12.79 24.80 1.75
C PRO A 36 -11.73 23.80 1.29
N GLY A 37 -11.31 22.88 2.17
CA GLY A 37 -10.26 21.91 1.86
C GLY A 37 -8.82 22.43 2.03
N THR A 38 -8.63 23.67 2.51
CA THR A 38 -7.30 24.18 2.87
C THR A 38 -6.62 23.26 3.88
N LYS A 39 -5.36 22.92 3.62
CA LYS A 39 -4.55 22.00 4.44
C LYS A 39 -4.23 22.62 5.80
N MET A 40 -4.95 22.19 6.84
CA MET A 40 -4.82 22.65 8.23
C MET A 40 -4.34 21.53 9.18
N PRO A 41 -3.87 21.86 10.40
CA PRO A 41 -3.63 20.85 11.45
C PRO A 41 -4.90 20.05 11.78
N GLY A 42 -4.74 18.84 12.30
CA GLY A 42 -5.85 17.96 12.67
C GLY A 42 -5.47 16.48 12.62
N HIS A 43 -6.47 15.61 12.72
CA HIS A 43 -6.27 14.15 12.77
C HIS A 43 -5.58 13.60 11.50
N MET A 44 -4.61 12.70 11.69
CA MET A 44 -3.86 12.01 10.64
C MET A 44 -3.94 10.50 10.87
N GLY A 45 -4.14 9.72 9.80
CA GLY A 45 -4.32 8.27 9.91
C GLY A 45 -5.75 7.88 10.31
N ASN A 46 -5.91 6.67 10.87
CA ASN A 46 -7.18 6.03 11.25
C ASN A 46 -8.30 6.21 10.22
N ARG A 47 -8.02 5.82 8.98
CA ARG A 47 -8.98 5.91 7.87
C ARG A 47 -8.69 4.79 6.88
N TYR A 48 -9.73 4.28 6.23
CA TYR A 48 -9.56 3.27 5.19
C TYR A 48 -8.73 3.81 4.02
N ARG A 49 -7.76 3.00 3.60
CA ARG A 49 -6.91 3.23 2.44
C ARG A 49 -6.78 1.91 1.70
N ILE A 50 -6.77 2.00 0.37
CA ILE A 50 -6.66 0.85 -0.50
C ILE A 50 -5.31 0.92 -1.19
N ALA A 51 -4.57 -0.19 -1.16
CA ALA A 51 -3.41 -0.42 -2.01
C ALA A 51 -3.87 -1.19 -3.26
N PHE A 52 -3.63 -0.62 -4.45
CA PHE A 52 -4.04 -1.22 -5.71
C PHE A 52 -2.86 -1.85 -6.45
N GLY A 53 -3.11 -2.88 -7.25
CA GLY A 53 -2.10 -3.48 -8.12
C GLY A 53 -1.10 -4.39 -7.41
N CYS A 54 -1.45 -4.86 -6.22
CA CYS A 54 -0.68 -5.88 -5.50
C CYS A 54 -0.84 -7.24 -6.20
N LYS A 55 0.27 -7.86 -6.59
CA LYS A 55 0.33 -9.22 -7.15
C LYS A 55 0.52 -10.23 -6.00
N ILE A 56 -0.01 -11.44 -6.15
CA ILE A 56 0.24 -12.54 -5.21
C ILE A 56 1.47 -13.31 -5.72
N LEU A 57 2.46 -13.55 -4.85
CA LEU A 57 3.71 -14.22 -5.18
C LEU A 57 3.73 -15.69 -4.79
N ARG A 58 3.11 -16.00 -3.65
CA ARG A 58 3.02 -17.35 -3.10
C ARG A 58 1.70 -17.47 -2.35
N MET A 59 1.13 -18.67 -2.36
CA MET A 59 0.01 -19.06 -1.52
C MET A 59 0.37 -20.35 -0.81
N ASN A 60 0.06 -20.44 0.48
CA ASN A 60 0.24 -21.66 1.28
C ASN A 60 -1.13 -22.15 1.70
N THR A 61 -1.46 -23.36 1.25
CA THR A 61 -2.79 -23.96 1.38
C THR A 61 -3.01 -24.56 2.77
N LYS A 62 -1.95 -25.03 3.42
CA LYS A 62 -2.00 -25.62 4.77
C LYS A 62 -2.28 -24.61 5.87
N HIS A 63 -1.66 -23.43 5.78
CA HIS A 63 -1.79 -22.36 6.78
C HIS A 63 -2.71 -21.21 6.34
N ASN A 64 -3.26 -21.28 5.12
CA ASN A 64 -4.07 -20.22 4.51
C ASN A 64 -3.37 -18.85 4.51
N VAL A 65 -2.09 -18.84 4.13
CA VAL A 65 -1.25 -17.64 4.10
C VAL A 65 -1.05 -17.18 2.66
N LEU A 66 -1.16 -15.86 2.45
CA LEU A 66 -0.95 -15.20 1.17
C LEU A 66 0.29 -14.30 1.25
N TRP A 67 1.21 -14.44 0.29
CA TRP A 67 2.33 -13.53 0.12
C TRP A 67 2.01 -12.55 -0.99
N VAL A 68 1.91 -11.27 -0.62
CA VAL A 68 1.49 -10.21 -1.52
C VAL A 68 2.68 -9.29 -1.81
N THR A 69 2.87 -8.92 -3.08
CA THR A 69 3.90 -7.95 -3.47
C THR A 69 3.61 -6.57 -2.89
N GLY A 70 4.65 -5.91 -2.40
CA GLY A 70 4.59 -4.50 -2.02
C GLY A 70 5.34 -4.25 -0.73
N GLN A 71 5.69 -2.98 -0.51
CA GLN A 71 6.49 -2.59 0.66
C GLN A 71 5.64 -2.49 1.94
N ALA A 72 4.32 -2.28 1.83
CA ALA A 72 3.39 -2.29 2.97
C ALA A 72 1.93 -2.42 2.55
N ILE A 73 1.15 -3.18 3.34
CA ILE A 73 -0.32 -3.13 3.34
C ILE A 73 -0.75 -2.07 4.38
N PRO A 74 -1.72 -1.20 4.08
CA PRO A 74 -2.15 -0.17 5.03
C PRO A 74 -2.81 -0.81 6.26
N GLY A 75 -2.18 -0.63 7.42
CA GLY A 75 -2.64 -1.18 8.69
C GLY A 75 -1.45 -1.47 9.61
N GLU A 76 -1.75 -1.83 10.85
CA GLU A 76 -0.77 -2.42 11.75
C GLU A 76 -0.72 -3.94 11.55
N THR A 77 0.37 -4.58 11.99
CA THR A 77 0.46 -6.05 12.00
C THR A 77 -0.67 -6.63 12.84
N ASN A 78 -1.28 -7.72 12.37
CA ASN A 78 -2.45 -8.39 12.98
C ASN A 78 -3.79 -7.62 12.86
N SER A 79 -3.84 -6.53 12.09
CA SER A 79 -5.12 -5.89 11.75
C SER A 79 -5.90 -6.67 10.69
N ILE A 80 -7.23 -6.53 10.71
CA ILE A 80 -8.11 -7.13 9.71
C ILE A 80 -8.03 -6.29 8.43
N VAL A 81 -7.87 -6.97 7.29
CA VAL A 81 -7.80 -6.33 5.97
C VAL A 81 -8.85 -6.91 5.03
N TYR A 82 -9.34 -6.08 4.12
CA TYR A 82 -10.22 -6.51 3.04
C TYR A 82 -9.39 -6.82 1.81
N VAL A 83 -9.49 -8.05 1.33
CA VAL A 83 -8.84 -8.50 0.09
C VAL A 83 -9.93 -8.76 -0.93
N TYR A 84 -9.76 -8.21 -2.13
CA TYR A 84 -10.66 -8.38 -3.25
C TYR A 84 -9.89 -8.21 -4.56
N ASP A 85 -10.47 -8.69 -5.65
CA ASP A 85 -9.84 -8.63 -6.97
C ASP A 85 -9.52 -7.20 -7.41
N THR A 86 -8.40 -7.05 -8.11
CA THR A 86 -7.94 -5.74 -8.56
C THR A 86 -8.97 -5.07 -9.47
N ARG A 87 -9.21 -3.78 -9.24
CA ARG A 87 -10.07 -2.94 -10.09
C ARG A 87 -9.31 -2.30 -11.26
N LEU A 88 -7.99 -2.54 -11.36
CA LEU A 88 -7.18 -1.96 -12.43
C LEU A 88 -7.53 -2.64 -13.77
N PRO A 89 -7.93 -1.88 -14.81
CA PRO A 89 -8.48 -2.46 -16.04
C PRO A 89 -7.46 -3.29 -16.82
N LEU A 90 -6.18 -2.94 -16.73
CA LEU A 90 -5.08 -3.58 -17.44
C LEU A 90 -4.53 -4.84 -16.73
N ARG A 91 -4.96 -5.11 -15.49
CA ARG A 91 -4.42 -6.22 -14.67
C ARG A 91 -5.49 -7.28 -14.44
N LYS A 92 -6.12 -7.74 -15.51
CA LYS A 92 -7.06 -8.86 -15.44
C LYS A 92 -6.30 -10.18 -15.38
N PRO A 93 -6.81 -11.19 -14.65
CA PRO A 93 -6.22 -12.51 -14.66
C PRO A 93 -6.27 -13.10 -16.08
N GLN A 94 -5.17 -13.67 -16.53
CA GLN A 94 -5.10 -14.33 -17.85
C GLN A 94 -5.79 -15.69 -17.83
N LYS A 95 -5.61 -16.45 -16.74
CA LYS A 95 -6.24 -17.75 -16.50
C LYS A 95 -7.57 -17.54 -15.75
N PRO A 96 -8.63 -18.28 -16.07
CA PRO A 96 -9.90 -18.17 -15.34
C PRO A 96 -9.70 -18.61 -13.89
N LEU A 97 -10.27 -17.85 -12.96
CA LEU A 97 -10.27 -18.15 -11.53
C LEU A 97 -11.47 -19.04 -11.17
N PRO A 98 -11.39 -19.84 -10.09
CA PRO A 98 -12.52 -20.62 -9.61
C PRO A 98 -13.70 -19.72 -9.23
N PHE A 99 -14.88 -20.05 -9.74
CA PHE A 99 -16.14 -19.33 -9.49
C PHE A 99 -17.19 -20.32 -8.96
N PRO A 100 -17.97 -19.98 -7.92
CA PRO A 100 -18.01 -18.71 -7.17
C PRO A 100 -16.82 -18.50 -6.23
N THR A 101 -16.30 -19.59 -5.67
CA THR A 101 -15.10 -19.65 -4.82
C THR A 101 -14.44 -21.02 -5.01
N PHE A 102 -13.24 -21.21 -4.46
CA PHE A 102 -12.64 -22.54 -4.32
C PHE A 102 -13.44 -23.38 -3.30
N ILE A 103 -13.72 -24.65 -3.63
CA ILE A 103 -14.58 -25.55 -2.82
C ILE A 103 -13.79 -26.73 -2.21
N GLY A 104 -12.55 -26.98 -2.66
CA GLY A 104 -11.75 -28.10 -2.20
C GLY A 104 -11.19 -27.96 -0.78
N THR A 105 -10.53 -29.01 -0.31
CA THR A 105 -9.80 -29.06 0.96
C THR A 105 -8.32 -28.74 0.74
N ALA A 106 -7.59 -28.38 1.80
CA ALA A 106 -6.17 -28.00 1.69
C ALA A 106 -5.30 -29.14 1.11
N ASP A 107 -5.71 -30.39 1.30
CA ASP A 107 -4.99 -31.59 0.86
C ASP A 107 -5.08 -31.84 -0.66
N ASP A 108 -6.02 -31.19 -1.36
CA ASP A 108 -6.22 -31.34 -2.81
C ASP A 108 -5.20 -30.54 -3.64
N LEU A 109 -4.50 -29.60 -3.00
CA LEU A 109 -3.56 -28.68 -3.64
C LEU A 109 -2.14 -28.90 -3.09
N PRO A 110 -1.10 -28.56 -3.87
CA PRO A 110 0.25 -28.52 -3.33
C PRO A 110 0.33 -27.56 -2.13
N GLU A 111 1.20 -27.86 -1.18
CA GLU A 111 1.36 -27.07 0.06
C GLU A 111 1.70 -25.62 -0.23
N ASP A 112 2.55 -25.38 -1.23
CA ASP A 112 2.92 -24.06 -1.71
C ASP A 112 2.69 -23.91 -3.21
N ILE A 113 1.99 -22.84 -3.58
CA ILE A 113 1.79 -22.43 -4.97
C ILE A 113 2.60 -21.16 -5.18
N TYR A 114 3.64 -21.24 -6.01
CA TYR A 114 4.50 -20.11 -6.37
C TYR A 114 4.05 -19.47 -7.69
N ASP A 115 4.26 -18.16 -7.80
CA ASP A 115 4.17 -17.46 -9.08
C ASP A 115 5.39 -17.80 -9.96
N GLU A 116 5.18 -17.83 -11.28
CA GLU A 116 6.21 -18.18 -12.28
C GLU A 116 7.47 -17.32 -12.21
N SER A 117 7.38 -16.10 -11.65
CA SER A 117 8.53 -15.20 -11.47
C SER A 117 9.34 -15.43 -10.18
N VAL A 118 8.86 -16.31 -9.29
CA VAL A 118 9.49 -16.55 -7.98
C VAL A 118 10.25 -17.86 -8.02
N HIS A 119 11.56 -17.78 -7.75
CA HIS A 119 12.38 -18.97 -7.59
C HIS A 119 11.99 -19.72 -6.31
N SER A 120 11.71 -21.01 -6.44
CA SER A 120 11.33 -21.84 -5.30
C SER A 120 12.57 -22.24 -4.49
N PHE A 121 12.42 -22.40 -3.17
CA PHE A 121 13.56 -22.68 -2.28
C PHE A 121 14.17 -24.07 -2.50
N GLY A 122 13.42 -25.01 -3.09
CA GLY A 122 13.89 -26.38 -3.35
C GLY A 122 14.57 -26.57 -4.71
N GLU A 123 14.54 -25.56 -5.58
CA GLU A 123 15.18 -25.63 -6.89
C GLU A 123 16.70 -25.41 -6.79
N PRO A 124 17.49 -25.94 -7.76
CA PRO A 124 18.91 -25.67 -7.82
C PRO A 124 19.16 -24.17 -8.01
N SER A 125 20.31 -23.70 -7.51
CA SER A 125 20.72 -22.30 -7.61
C SER A 125 20.70 -21.80 -9.06
N ILE A 126 20.26 -20.56 -9.25
CA ILE A 126 20.18 -19.91 -10.56
C ILE A 126 21.59 -19.78 -11.14
N MET A 127 21.85 -20.45 -12.26
CA MET A 127 23.09 -20.34 -13.03
C MET A 127 22.81 -19.52 -14.29
N PHE A 128 23.51 -18.39 -14.45
CA PHE A 128 23.48 -17.62 -15.68
C PHE A 128 24.65 -18.08 -16.55
N ASN A 129 24.36 -18.81 -17.62
CA ASN A 129 25.39 -19.16 -18.60
C ASN A 129 25.71 -17.90 -19.41
N GLU A 130 26.99 -17.51 -19.45
CA GLU A 130 27.46 -16.43 -20.33
C GLU A 130 27.13 -16.81 -21.78
N SER A 131 26.43 -15.90 -22.47
CA SER A 131 26.00 -16.04 -23.87
C SER A 131 27.08 -15.58 -24.83
#